data_AF-A0A6N0P0L9-F1
#
_entry.id   AF-A0A6N0P0L9-F1
#
_cell.length_a   1.000
_cell.length_b   1.000
_cell.length_c   1.000
_cell.angle_alpha   90.00
_cell.angle_beta   90.00
_cell.angle_gamma   90.00
#
_symmetry.space_group_name_H-M   'P 1'
#
loop_
_entity.id
_entity.type
_entity.pdbx_description
1 polymer ?
#
loop_
_entity_poly.entity_id
_entity_poly.type
_entity_poly.pdbx_seq_one_letter_code
_entity_poly.pdbx_strand_id
1 'polypeptide(L)'
;MFAVISPSSFPKLGKILEKFTEYRLIITSYGVSYALQNHIDIDYALDRGVWVRAYSHKAGTFSGLPIHEAEAIMVASDLQAILIASDEKVKKEAERLGVKVVTPD
;
A
#
# COMPACT_ATOMS: atom_id res chain seq x y z
N MET A 1 -10.13 -6.39 -9.88
CA MET A 1 -10.12 -6.19 -8.42
C MET A 1 -8.94 -5.28 -8.09
N PHE A 2 -8.99 -4.50 -7.00
CA PHE A 2 -7.89 -3.60 -6.63
C PHE A 2 -7.01 -4.24 -5.55
N ALA A 3 -5.71 -3.94 -5.58
CA ALA A 3 -4.80 -4.24 -4.49
C ALA A 3 -3.94 -3.01 -4.21
N VAL A 4 -3.87 -2.61 -2.94
CA VAL A 4 -3.08 -1.46 -2.50
C VAL A 4 -1.79 -1.99 -1.88
N ILE A 5 -0.66 -1.41 -2.27
CA ILE A 5 0.65 -1.79 -1.77
C ILE A 5 1.03 -0.86 -0.62
N SER A 6 1.22 -1.40 0.56
CA SER A 6 1.74 -0.67 1.72
C SER A 6 3.25 -0.39 1.52
N PRO A 7 3.75 0.78 1.99
CA PRO A 7 5.18 1.12 1.91
C PRO A 7 6.12 0.08 2.53
N SER A 8 5.68 -0.63 3.58
CA SER A 8 6.41 -1.76 4.18
C SER A 8 6.72 -2.90 3.20
N SER A 9 6.01 -2.97 2.07
CA SER A 9 6.23 -3.97 1.01
C SER A 9 7.02 -3.46 -0.18
N PHE A 10 7.42 -2.18 -0.19
CA PHE A 10 8.12 -1.58 -1.33
C PHE A 10 9.48 -2.22 -1.68
N PRO A 11 10.29 -2.73 -0.73
CA PRO A 11 11.50 -3.48 -1.07
C PRO A 11 11.25 -4.74 -1.93
N LYS A 12 9.99 -5.18 -2.04
CA LYS A 12 9.57 -6.38 -2.78
C LYS A 12 8.70 -6.05 -4.00
N LEU A 13 8.71 -4.81 -4.49
CA LEU A 13 7.87 -4.38 -5.63
C LEU A 13 7.97 -5.33 -6.82
N GLY A 14 9.17 -5.73 -7.25
CA GLY A 14 9.34 -6.69 -8.35
C GLY A 14 8.51 -7.96 -8.21
N LYS A 15 8.60 -8.62 -7.04
CA LYS A 15 7.81 -9.83 -6.74
C LYS A 15 6.32 -9.56 -6.71
N ILE A 16 5.91 -8.41 -6.18
CA ILE A 16 4.50 -8.03 -6.07
C ILE A 16 3.90 -7.83 -7.46
N LEU A 17 4.61 -7.14 -8.37
CA LEU A 17 4.13 -6.89 -9.73
C LEU A 17 3.96 -8.21 -10.51
N GLU A 18 4.85 -9.18 -10.30
CA GLU A 18 4.77 -10.50 -10.94
C GLU A 18 3.65 -11.37 -10.36
N LYS A 19 3.46 -11.34 -9.04
CA LYS A 19 2.53 -12.22 -8.32
C LYS A 19 1.08 -11.76 -8.41
N PHE A 20 0.84 -10.45 -8.41
CA PHE A 20 -0.51 -9.87 -8.29
C PHE A 20 -1.02 -9.26 -9.61
N THR A 21 -0.67 -9.86 -10.75
CA THR A 21 -1.03 -9.39 -12.10
C THR A 21 -2.54 -9.34 -12.37
N GLU A 22 -3.34 -10.12 -11.64
CA GLU A 22 -4.81 -10.10 -11.73
C GLU A 22 -5.45 -8.85 -11.07
N TYR A 23 -4.67 -8.10 -10.29
CA TYR A 23 -5.12 -6.90 -9.59
C TYR A 23 -4.70 -5.63 -10.33
N ARG A 24 -5.54 -4.61 -10.25
CA ARG A 24 -5.08 -3.25 -10.51
C ARG A 24 -4.36 -2.76 -9.28
N LEU A 25 -3.04 -2.71 -9.37
CA LEU A 25 -2.14 -2.33 -8.29
C LEU A 25 -2.14 -0.81 -8.08
N ILE A 26 -2.19 -0.42 -6.81
CA ILE A 26 -2.25 0.97 -6.37
C ILE A 26 -1.17 1.22 -5.33
N ILE A 27 -0.47 2.34 -5.45
CA ILE A 27 0.34 2.96 -4.40
C ILE A 27 -0.26 4.31 -4.02
N THR A 28 0.04 4.80 -2.83
CA THR A 28 -0.50 6.06 -2.36
C THR A 28 0.51 7.21 -2.45
N SER A 29 0.05 8.46 -2.35
CA SER A 29 0.92 9.65 -2.45
C SER A 29 1.99 9.71 -1.36
N TYR A 30 1.63 9.41 -0.11
CA TYR A 30 2.61 9.29 0.97
C TYR A 30 3.49 8.06 0.80
N GLY A 31 2.99 6.99 0.15
CA GLY A 31 3.83 5.88 -0.27
C GLY A 31 4.91 6.32 -1.25
N VAL A 32 4.55 7.02 -2.33
CA VAL A 32 5.53 7.58 -3.29
C VAL A 32 6.56 8.46 -2.57
N SER A 33 6.11 9.32 -1.66
CA SER A 33 7.00 10.17 -0.85
C SER A 33 7.97 9.35 0.01
N TYR A 34 7.48 8.27 0.65
CA TYR A 34 8.31 7.35 1.40
C TYR A 34 9.36 6.66 0.51
N ALA A 35 8.99 6.21 -0.69
CA ALA A 35 9.93 5.58 -1.61
C ALA A 35 11.06 6.52 -2.01
N LEU A 36 10.72 7.77 -2.36
CA LEU A 36 11.70 8.79 -2.72
C LEU A 36 12.66 9.12 -1.57
N GLN A 37 12.13 9.24 -0.34
CA GLN A 37 12.95 9.50 0.85
C GLN A 37 13.90 8.34 1.21
N ASN A 38 13.53 7.10 0.88
CA ASN A 38 14.30 5.90 1.20
C ASN A 38 15.06 5.33 0.00
N HIS A 39 15.18 6.09 -1.09
CA HIS A 39 15.87 5.67 -2.32
C HIS A 39 15.36 4.34 -2.89
N ILE A 40 14.06 4.08 -2.80
CA ILE A 40 13.42 2.91 -3.41
C ILE A 40 13.00 3.28 -4.83
N ASP A 41 13.33 2.40 -5.78
CA ASP A 41 12.95 2.52 -7.19
C ASP A 41 11.43 2.32 -7.37
N ILE A 42 10.67 3.39 -7.15
CA ILE A 42 9.22 3.41 -7.35
C ILE A 42 8.86 3.58 -8.82
N ASP A 43 9.76 4.16 -9.62
CA ASP A 43 9.58 4.34 -11.06
C ASP A 43 9.41 2.98 -11.75
N TYR A 44 10.15 1.96 -11.31
CA TYR A 44 9.94 0.58 -11.74
C TYR A 44 8.48 0.10 -11.67
N ALA A 45 7.76 0.49 -10.61
CA ALA A 45 6.35 0.15 -10.43
C ALA A 45 5.44 1.03 -11.30
N LEU A 46 5.72 2.34 -11.36
CA LEU A 46 4.94 3.30 -12.16
C LEU A 46 5.01 2.98 -13.66
N ASP A 47 6.19 2.67 -14.18
CA ASP A 47 6.41 2.29 -15.58
C ASP A 47 5.63 1.02 -15.98
N ARG A 48 5.30 0.18 -15.00
CA ARG A 48 4.51 -1.06 -15.17
C ARG A 48 3.02 -0.85 -14.96
N GLY A 49 2.57 0.40 -14.88
CA GLY A 49 1.16 0.75 -14.81
C GLY A 49 0.53 0.63 -13.43
N VAL A 50 1.34 0.68 -12.35
CA VAL A 50 0.80 0.87 -10.99
C VAL A 50 0.21 2.26 -10.87
N TRP A 51 -1.00 2.35 -10.32
CA TRP A 51 -1.71 3.62 -10.19
C TRP A 51 -1.32 4.33 -8.90
N VAL A 52 -1.18 5.65 -8.97
CA VAL A 52 -1.06 6.48 -7.76
C VAL A 52 -2.44 6.97 -7.37
N ARG A 53 -2.84 6.75 -6.13
CA ARG A 53 -4.09 7.30 -5.58
C ARG A 53 -3.82 8.03 -4.27
N ALA A 54 -4.13 9.32 -4.27
CA ALA A 54 -4.07 10.13 -3.07
C ALA A 54 -5.37 10.05 -2.27
N TYR A 55 -5.27 10.15 -0.96
CA TYR A 55 -6.43 10.28 -0.09
C TYR A 55 -6.55 11.74 0.39
N SER A 56 -7.61 12.43 -0.03
CA SER A 56 -7.70 13.90 0.10
C SER A 56 -7.72 14.35 1.57
N HIS A 57 -8.79 14.07 2.33
CA HIS A 57 -8.87 14.46 3.75
C HIS A 57 -9.78 13.52 4.54
N LYS A 58 -9.21 12.64 5.34
CA LYS A 58 -9.92 11.97 6.44
C LYS A 58 -8.92 11.81 7.58
N ALA A 59 -9.27 12.33 8.75
CA ALA A 59 -8.51 12.09 9.97
C ALA A 59 -8.72 10.63 10.37
N GLY A 60 -7.84 9.75 9.92
CA GLY A 60 -7.81 8.37 10.38
C GLY A 60 -7.19 8.31 11.77
N THR A 61 -7.89 7.71 12.73
CA THR A 61 -7.36 7.33 14.04
C THR A 61 -6.51 6.07 13.90
N PHE A 62 -5.38 6.15 13.19
CA PHE A 62 -4.40 5.09 13.15
C PHE A 62 -3.49 5.24 14.35
N SER A 63 -3.74 4.45 15.38
CA SER A 63 -3.00 4.50 16.65
C SER A 63 -1.55 4.09 16.43
N GLY A 64 -0.67 5.08 16.19
CA GLY A 64 0.79 4.92 16.19
C GLY A 64 1.41 4.41 14.89
N LEU A 65 0.65 4.28 13.80
CA LEU A 65 1.24 3.99 12.48
C LEU A 65 1.73 5.26 11.79
N PRO A 66 2.84 5.18 11.03
CA PRO A 66 3.26 6.27 10.16
C PRO A 66 2.19 6.62 9.11
N ILE A 67 2.14 7.90 8.72
CA ILE A 67 1.13 8.41 7.79
C ILE A 67 1.13 7.69 6.42
N HIS A 68 2.29 7.26 5.94
CA HIS A 68 2.43 6.55 4.67
C HIS A 68 1.81 5.14 4.72
N GLU A 69 1.83 4.48 5.88
CA GLU A 69 1.13 3.20 6.09
C GLU A 69 -0.36 3.40 6.26
N ALA A 70 -0.74 4.38 7.08
CA ALA A 70 -2.14 4.73 7.34
C ALA A 70 -2.89 5.06 6.04
N GLU A 71 -2.28 5.83 5.13
CA GLU A 71 -2.89 6.16 3.84
C GLU A 71 -3.17 4.91 2.99
N ALA A 72 -2.23 3.97 2.93
CA ALA A 72 -2.42 2.71 2.20
C ALA A 72 -3.62 1.92 2.73
N ILE A 73 -3.77 1.85 4.07
CA ILE A 73 -4.92 1.17 4.70
C ILE A 73 -6.24 1.90 4.37
N MET A 74 -6.26 3.23 4.44
CA MET A 74 -7.46 4.03 4.10
C MET A 74 -7.89 3.82 2.65
N VAL A 75 -6.94 3.90 1.71
CA VAL A 75 -7.21 3.69 0.30
C VAL A 75 -7.70 2.27 0.04
N ALA A 76 -7.13 1.27 0.72
CA ALA A 76 -7.58 -0.12 0.61
C ALA A 76 -9.01 -0.30 1.13
N SER A 77 -9.33 0.27 2.29
CA SER A 77 -10.67 0.22 2.89
C SER A 77 -11.73 0.86 1.99
N ASP A 78 -11.48 2.08 1.52
CA ASP A 78 -12.42 2.82 0.68
C ASP A 78 -12.68 2.15 -0.67
N LEU A 79 -11.67 1.45 -1.22
CA LEU A 79 -11.80 0.72 -2.47
C LEU A 79 -12.34 -0.70 -2.30
N GLN A 80 -12.56 -1.15 -1.06
CA GLN A 80 -12.80 -2.56 -0.74
C GLN A 80 -11.75 -3.48 -1.40
N ALA A 81 -10.50 -3.01 -1.40
CA ALA A 81 -9.34 -3.67 -1.98
C ALA A 81 -8.64 -4.56 -0.95
N ILE A 82 -7.80 -5.47 -1.44
CA ILE A 82 -6.82 -6.12 -0.56
C ILE A 82 -5.65 -5.16 -0.27
N LEU A 83 -5.01 -5.32 0.88
CA LEU A 83 -3.76 -4.65 1.23
C LEU A 83 -2.60 -5.63 1.15
N ILE A 84 -1.55 -5.27 0.43
CA ILE A 84 -0.28 -6.01 0.38
C ILE A 84 0.67 -5.35 1.37
N ALA A 85 0.97 -6.02 2.48
CA ALA A 85 1.79 -5.47 3.56
C ALA A 85 2.79 -6.50 4.11
N SER A 86 3.98 -6.03 4.50
CA SER A 86 5.02 -6.85 5.13
C SER A 86 5.06 -6.69 6.64
N ASP A 87 4.78 -5.49 7.15
CA ASP A 87 4.89 -5.14 8.56
C ASP A 87 3.71 -5.68 9.40
N GLU A 88 4.00 -6.36 10.51
CA GLU A 88 2.99 -6.98 11.38
C GLU A 88 2.04 -6.00 12.05
N LYS A 89 2.49 -4.78 12.38
CA LYS A 89 1.62 -3.75 12.97
C LYS A 89 0.64 -3.22 11.92
N VAL A 90 1.12 -3.02 10.69
CA VAL A 90 0.28 -2.61 9.55
C VAL A 90 -0.78 -3.66 9.25
N LYS A 91 -0.40 -4.94 9.21
CA LYS A 91 -1.35 -6.06 8.99
C LYS A 91 -2.46 -6.07 10.04
N LYS A 92 -2.10 -6.07 11.32
CA LYS A 92 -3.07 -6.10 12.43
C LYS A 92 -4.03 -4.93 12.41
N GLU A 93 -3.53 -3.73 12.13
CA GLU A 93 -4.37 -2.54 12.08
C GLU A 93 -5.32 -2.54 10.87
N ALA A 94 -4.85 -3.01 9.71
CA ALA A 94 -5.69 -3.16 8.53
C ALA A 94 -6.81 -4.19 8.75
N GLU A 95 -6.49 -5.34 9.34
CA GLU A 95 -7.48 -6.37 9.69
C GLU A 95 -8.50 -5.86 10.72
N ARG A 96 -8.06 -5.09 11.73
CA ARG A 96 -8.94 -4.42 12.71
C ARG A 96 -9.97 -3.51 12.04
N LEU A 97 -9.61 -2.92 10.90
CA LEU A 97 -10.47 -2.04 10.09
C LEU A 97 -11.25 -2.80 8.99
N GLY A 98 -11.21 -4.13 9.00
CA GLY A 98 -11.93 -4.98 8.05
C GLY A 98 -11.29 -5.07 6.65
N VAL A 99 -10.05 -4.64 6.50
CA VAL A 99 -9.30 -4.76 5.24
C VAL A 99 -8.63 -6.13 5.18
N LYS A 100 -8.82 -6.86 4.08
CA LYS A 100 -8.14 -8.13 3.85
C LYS A 100 -6.67 -7.88 3.53
N VAL A 101 -5.78 -8.51 4.29
CA VAL A 101 -4.33 -8.35 4.12
C VAL A 101 -3.72 -9.60 3.50
N VAL A 102 -2.72 -9.41 2.63
CA VAL A 102 -1.90 -10.47 2.06
C VAL A 102 -0.42 -10.12 2.18
N THR A 103 0.42 -11.13 2.31
CA THR A 103 1.87 -10.97 2.32
C THR A 103 2.45 -11.03 0.91
N PRO A 104 3.53 -10.27 0.64
CA PRO A 104 4.23 -10.30 -0.64
C PRO A 104 5.13 -11.54 -0.82
N ASP A 105 5.27 -12.38 0.22
CA ASP A 105 6.15 -13.55 0.29
C ASP A 105 5.69 -14.72 -0.58
#